data_AF-A0A7Y5B476-F1
#
_entry.id   AF-A0A7Y5B476-F1
#
_cell.length_a   1.000
_cell.length_b   1.000
_cell.length_c   1.000
_cell.angle_alpha   90.00
_cell.angle_beta   90.00
_cell.angle_gamma   90.00
#
_symmetry.space_group_name_H-M   'P 1'
#
loop_
_entity.id
_entity.type
_entity.pdbx_description
1 polymer ?
#
loop_
_entity_poly.entity_id
_entity_poly.type
_entity_poly.pdbx_seq_one_letter_code
_entity_poly.pdbx_strand_id
1 'polypeptide(L)'
;MLDQYIDGSLYPDVEDPSQVPTRLETDEEKADYLERVCGAFDFDILPDKETFEMLRGWKDIFDRFPLPHSPAYHAFRLIFGWDPVEQTPNPSIRLTWEILDRLEERDFDPCFYQM
;
A
#
# COMPACT_ATOMS: atom_id res chain seq x y z
N MET A 1 -24.99 8.98 -4.96
CA MET A 1 -23.65 8.94 -5.55
C MET A 1 -22.76 9.61 -4.53
N LEU A 2 -21.77 8.91 -3.97
CA LEU A 2 -20.80 9.57 -3.11
C LEU A 2 -19.97 10.45 -4.04
N ASP A 3 -20.04 11.77 -3.86
CA ASP A 3 -19.08 12.68 -4.48
C ASP A 3 -17.68 12.19 -4.08
N GLN A 4 -16.76 12.14 -5.05
CA GLN A 4 -15.41 11.61 -4.84
C GLN A 4 -14.72 12.48 -3.78
N TYR A 5 -14.59 11.95 -2.56
CA TYR A 5 -13.91 12.62 -1.46
C TYR A 5 -12.40 12.34 -1.56
N ILE A 6 -11.60 13.40 -1.60
CA ILE A 6 -10.14 13.33 -1.62
C ILE A 6 -9.61 13.90 -0.31
N ASP A 7 -8.94 13.07 0.47
CA ASP A 7 -8.24 13.49 1.68
C ASP A 7 -6.98 14.30 1.30
N GLY A 8 -7.05 15.62 1.47
CA GLY A 8 -5.95 16.53 1.18
C GLY A 8 -4.75 16.41 2.13
N SER A 9 -4.90 15.77 3.29
CA SER A 9 -3.79 15.58 4.25
C SER A 9 -2.69 14.66 3.70
N LEU A 10 -3.00 13.89 2.66
CA LEU A 10 -2.09 12.99 1.94
C LEU A 10 -1.13 13.72 0.97
N TYR A 11 -1.22 15.05 0.88
CA TYR A 11 -0.37 15.89 0.04
C TYR A 11 0.48 16.89 0.86
N PRO A 12 1.29 16.42 1.84
CA PRO A 12 2.09 17.32 2.68
C PRO A 12 3.24 18.00 1.91
N ASP A 13 3.60 17.45 0.76
CA ASP A 13 4.62 17.94 -0.17
C ASP A 13 4.14 19.10 -1.06
N VAL A 14 2.84 19.34 -1.12
CA VAL A 14 2.24 20.40 -1.95
C VAL A 14 2.20 21.70 -1.16
N GLU A 15 3.02 22.68 -1.56
CA GLU A 15 3.11 23.99 -0.88
C GLU A 15 1.87 24.87 -1.08
N ASP A 16 1.24 24.79 -2.26
CA ASP A 16 0.05 25.56 -2.61
C ASP A 16 -1.20 24.66 -2.53
N PRO A 17 -2.10 24.85 -1.55
CA PRO A 17 -3.29 24.03 -1.39
C PRO A 17 -4.22 24.01 -2.61
N SER A 18 -4.12 25.01 -3.50
CA SER A 18 -4.90 25.03 -4.75
C SER A 18 -4.45 23.99 -5.77
N GLN A 19 -3.26 23.40 -5.57
CA GLN A 19 -2.72 22.33 -6.41
C GLN A 19 -3.11 20.92 -5.92
N VAL A 20 -3.69 20.81 -4.71
CA VAL A 20 -4.21 19.52 -4.22
C VAL A 20 -5.40 19.10 -5.10
N PRO A 21 -5.38 17.88 -5.68
CA PRO A 21 -6.46 17.43 -6.55
C PRO A 21 -7.81 17.42 -5.83
N THR A 22 -8.84 17.99 -6.45
CA THR A 22 -10.22 17.89 -5.97
C THR A 22 -10.97 16.71 -6.60
N ARG A 23 -10.36 16.09 -7.62
CA ARG A 23 -10.88 14.94 -8.36
C ARG A 23 -9.72 14.16 -8.97
N LEU A 24 -9.92 12.86 -9.15
CA LEU A 24 -8.97 11.99 -9.84
C LEU A 24 -9.64 11.50 -11.13
N GLU A 25 -9.19 12.00 -12.27
CA GLU A 25 -9.81 11.76 -13.58
C GLU A 25 -9.15 10.60 -14.32
N THR A 26 -7.86 10.38 -14.07
CA THR A 26 -7.05 9.34 -14.69
C THR A 26 -6.77 8.18 -13.73
N ASP A 27 -6.39 7.04 -14.28
CA ASP A 27 -6.03 5.88 -13.47
C ASP A 27 -4.67 6.07 -12.78
N GLU A 28 -3.78 6.86 -13.39
CA GLU A 28 -2.50 7.26 -12.83
C GLU A 28 -2.66 8.16 -11.60
N GLU A 29 -3.60 9.12 -11.64
CA GLU A 29 -3.93 9.94 -10.47
C GLU A 29 -4.54 9.10 -9.33
N LYS A 30 -5.38 8.11 -9.65
CA LYS A 30 -5.90 7.16 -8.66
C LYS A 30 -4.79 6.30 -8.06
N ALA A 31 -3.83 5.88 -8.88
CA ALA A 31 -2.70 5.08 -8.42
C ALA A 31 -1.77 5.89 -7.51
N ASP A 32 -1.49 7.16 -7.84
CA ASP A 32 -0.75 8.08 -6.96
C ASP A 32 -1.47 8.30 -5.64
N TYR A 33 -2.78 8.56 -5.69
CA TYR A 33 -3.58 8.68 -4.46
C TYR A 33 -3.56 7.41 -3.61
N LEU A 34 -3.68 6.24 -4.24
CA LEU A 34 -3.59 4.94 -3.56
C LEU A 34 -2.23 4.76 -2.88
N GLU A 35 -1.14 5.11 -3.56
CA GLU A 35 0.22 5.06 -3.00
C GLU A 35 0.35 5.93 -1.77
N ARG A 36 -0.19 7.16 -1.80
CA ARG A 36 -0.19 8.08 -0.66
C ARG A 36 -1.02 7.56 0.51
N VAL A 37 -2.22 7.01 0.24
CA VAL A 37 -3.03 6.37 1.29
C VAL A 37 -2.28 5.20 1.92
N CYS A 38 -1.69 4.33 1.11
CA CYS A 38 -0.93 3.19 1.60
C CYS A 38 0.29 3.65 2.40
N GLY A 39 1.00 4.67 1.95
CA GLY A 39 2.12 5.26 2.66
C GLY A 39 1.71 5.80 4.02
N ALA A 40 0.60 6.54 4.11
CA ALA A 40 0.09 7.02 5.41
C ALA A 40 -0.30 5.85 6.34
N PHE A 41 -1.00 4.85 5.82
CA PHE A 41 -1.45 3.68 6.58
C PHE A 41 -0.28 2.79 7.03
N ASP A 42 0.78 2.65 6.23
CA ASP A 42 2.00 1.95 6.61
C ASP A 42 2.68 2.57 7.85
N PHE A 43 2.37 3.84 8.17
CA PHE A 43 2.80 4.56 9.36
C PHE A 43 1.65 4.87 10.35
N ASP A 44 0.70 3.94 10.48
CA ASP A 44 -0.40 3.96 11.46
C ASP A 44 -1.44 5.09 11.28
N ILE A 45 -1.45 5.78 10.13
CA ILE A 45 -2.49 6.77 9.79
C ILE A 45 -3.57 6.06 8.97
N LEU A 46 -4.61 5.59 9.65
CA LEU A 46 -5.71 4.86 9.00
C LEU A 46 -6.53 5.77 8.08
N PRO A 47 -6.96 5.28 6.90
CA PRO A 47 -7.92 5.99 6.06
C PRO A 47 -9.26 6.16 6.78
N ASP A 48 -9.96 7.25 6.50
CA ASP A 48 -11.35 7.40 6.94
C ASP A 48 -12.28 6.44 6.18
N LYS A 49 -13.53 6.38 6.62
CA LYS A 49 -14.52 5.43 6.09
C LYS A 49 -14.84 5.74 4.63
N GLU A 50 -14.90 7.01 4.28
CA GLU A 50 -15.19 7.52 2.95
C GLU A 50 -14.11 7.09 1.96
N THR A 51 -12.83 7.27 2.33
CA THR A 51 -11.66 6.81 1.57
C THR A 51 -11.67 5.29 1.45
N PHE A 52 -11.94 4.57 2.55
CA PHE A 52 -11.97 3.11 2.54
C PHE A 52 -13.02 2.54 1.57
N GLU A 53 -14.25 3.09 1.57
CA GLU A 53 -15.31 2.64 0.66
C GLU A 53 -15.07 3.07 -0.79
N MET A 54 -14.42 4.22 -1.01
CA MET A 54 -13.98 4.61 -2.35
C MET A 54 -12.99 3.60 -2.93
N LEU A 55 -11.96 3.22 -2.15
CA LEU A 55 -10.92 2.28 -2.58
C LEU A 55 -11.46 0.86 -2.85
N ARG A 56 -12.52 0.44 -2.15
CA ARG A 56 -13.20 -0.85 -2.40
C ARG A 56 -13.68 -0.98 -3.86
N GLY A 57 -13.95 0.13 -4.54
CA GLY A 57 -14.36 0.15 -5.95
C GLY A 57 -13.22 0.08 -6.96
N TRP A 58 -11.95 0.12 -6.53
CA TRP A 58 -10.80 0.35 -7.40
C TRP A 58 -9.95 -0.90 -7.64
N LYS A 59 -10.57 -2.08 -7.69
CA LYS A 59 -9.84 -3.35 -7.90
C LYS A 59 -8.94 -3.30 -9.14
N ASP A 60 -9.42 -2.70 -10.22
CA ASP A 60 -8.68 -2.51 -11.48
C ASP A 60 -7.42 -1.66 -11.31
N ILE A 61 -7.47 -0.61 -10.49
CA ILE A 61 -6.31 0.24 -10.17
C ILE A 61 -5.31 -0.55 -9.32
N PHE A 62 -5.79 -1.25 -8.29
CA PHE A 62 -4.95 -2.12 -7.47
C PHE A 62 -4.23 -3.17 -8.32
N ASP A 63 -4.92 -3.79 -9.28
CA ASP A 63 -4.34 -4.82 -10.14
C ASP A 63 -3.36 -4.24 -11.18
N ARG A 64 -3.62 -3.04 -11.73
CA ARG A 64 -2.71 -2.37 -12.69
C ARG A 64 -1.45 -1.82 -12.03
N PHE A 65 -1.56 -1.32 -10.80
CA PHE A 65 -0.49 -0.61 -10.09
C PHE A 65 -0.23 -1.26 -8.72
N PRO A 66 0.39 -2.46 -8.69
CA PRO A 66 0.61 -3.17 -7.45
C PRO A 66 1.69 -2.49 -6.58
N LEU A 67 1.45 -2.45 -5.27
CA LEU A 67 2.40 -1.98 -4.25
C LEU A 67 2.86 -3.16 -3.37
N PRO A 68 3.69 -4.08 -3.89
CA PRO A 68 4.01 -5.34 -3.22
C PRO A 68 4.73 -5.16 -1.87
N HIS A 69 5.34 -4.00 -1.64
CA HIS A 69 6.10 -3.71 -0.42
C HIS A 69 5.30 -2.98 0.66
N SER A 70 4.07 -2.57 0.38
CA SER A 70 3.23 -1.88 1.36
C SER A 70 2.37 -2.88 2.14
N PRO A 71 2.54 -3.02 3.47
CA PRO A 71 1.65 -3.84 4.28
C PRO A 71 0.19 -3.36 4.25
N ALA A 72 -0.07 -2.05 4.16
CA ALA A 72 -1.40 -1.48 3.99
C ALA A 72 -2.07 -1.95 2.70
N TYR A 73 -1.33 -1.98 1.58
CA TYR A 73 -1.85 -2.50 0.31
C TYR A 73 -2.30 -3.97 0.45
N HIS A 74 -1.50 -4.82 1.10
CA HIS A 74 -1.87 -6.21 1.38
C HIS A 74 -3.09 -6.30 2.31
N ALA A 75 -3.17 -5.43 3.32
CA ALA A 75 -4.32 -5.37 4.22
C ALA A 75 -5.61 -5.00 3.48
N PHE A 76 -5.58 -4.02 2.57
CA PHE A 76 -6.72 -3.69 1.73
C PHE A 76 -7.17 -4.89 0.90
N ARG A 77 -6.25 -5.56 0.20
CA ARG A 77 -6.60 -6.75 -0.61
C ARG A 77 -7.22 -7.84 0.24
N LEU A 78 -6.67 -8.11 1.42
CA LEU A 78 -7.23 -9.07 2.37
C LEU A 78 -8.65 -8.68 2.80
N ILE A 79 -8.86 -7.45 3.25
CA ILE A 79 -10.17 -6.98 3.75
C ILE A 79 -11.21 -6.94 2.63
N PHE A 80 -10.81 -6.60 1.40
CA PHE A 80 -11.68 -6.59 0.23
C PHE A 80 -11.91 -7.97 -0.39
N GLY A 81 -11.19 -9.00 0.08
CA GLY A 81 -11.30 -10.37 -0.42
C GLY A 81 -10.73 -10.54 -1.83
N TRP A 82 -9.66 -9.81 -2.16
CA TRP A 82 -8.95 -9.92 -3.43
C TRP A 82 -7.72 -10.82 -3.30
N ASP A 83 -7.31 -11.42 -4.40
CA ASP A 83 -6.14 -12.31 -4.44
C ASP A 83 -4.89 -11.57 -3.97
N PRO A 84 -4.01 -12.21 -3.15
CA PRO A 84 -2.78 -11.58 -2.69
C PRO A 84 -1.83 -11.30 -3.87
N VAL A 85 -0.98 -10.29 -3.70
CA VAL A 85 0.11 -10.01 -4.64
C VAL A 85 1.39 -10.62 -4.09
N GLU A 86 2.18 -11.25 -4.96
CA GLU A 86 3.47 -11.82 -4.54
C GLU A 86 4.42 -10.71 -4.09
N GLN A 87 4.97 -10.85 -2.89
CA GLN A 87 6.10 -10.05 -2.44
C GLN A 87 7.34 -10.59 -3.15
N THR A 88 7.87 -9.88 -4.14
CA THR A 88 9.19 -10.21 -4.68
C THR A 88 10.25 -9.67 -3.70
N PRO A 89 10.95 -10.50 -2.93
CA PRO A 89 12.04 -10.02 -2.08
C PRO A 89 13.08 -9.34 -2.97
N ASN A 90 13.54 -8.15 -2.59
CA ASN A 90 14.64 -7.50 -3.31
C ASN A 90 15.90 -8.35 -3.10
N PRO A 91 16.40 -9.07 -4.11
CA PRO A 91 17.51 -10.01 -3.91
C PRO A 91 18.82 -9.29 -3.56
N SER A 92 18.87 -7.97 -3.78
CA SER A 92 20.04 -7.12 -3.60
C SER A 92 20.19 -6.59 -2.17
N ILE A 93 19.11 -6.60 -1.38
CA ILE A 93 19.13 -6.15 0.01
C ILE A 93 19.05 -7.40 0.87
N ARG A 94 20.16 -7.72 1.53
CA ARG A 94 20.20 -8.72 2.60
C ARG A 94 20.11 -7.98 3.91
N LEU A 95 19.10 -8.29 4.71
CA LEU A 95 19.00 -7.72 6.04
C LEU A 95 20.11 -8.31 6.91
N THR A 96 20.65 -7.52 7.84
CA THR A 96 21.77 -7.97 8.69
C THR A 96 21.44 -9.27 9.42
N TRP A 97 20.19 -9.43 9.87
CA TRP A 97 19.76 -10.65 10.53
C TRP A 97 19.72 -11.85 9.59
N GLU A 98 19.38 -11.73 8.31
CA GLU A 98 19.45 -12.85 7.34
C GLU A 98 20.90 -13.32 7.13
N ILE A 99 21.85 -12.37 7.17
CA ILE A 99 23.28 -12.68 7.07
C ILE A 99 23.75 -13.39 8.34
N LEU A 100 23.35 -12.87 9.51
CA LEU A 100 23.69 -13.45 10.81
C LEU A 100 23.06 -14.83 11.00
N ASP A 101 21.78 -15.01 10.66
CA ASP A 101 21.10 -16.30 10.75
C ASP A 101 21.78 -17.34 9.87
N ARG A 102 22.21 -16.98 8.66
CA ARG A 102 23.02 -17.88 7.83
C ARG A 102 24.37 -18.23 8.46
N LEU A 103 25.07 -17.25 9.02
CA LEU A 103 26.36 -17.47 9.68
C LEU A 103 26.23 -18.30 10.95
N GLU A 104 25.11 -18.18 11.65
CA GLU A 104 24.79 -18.89 12.89
C GLU A 104 24.02 -20.20 12.66
N GLU A 105 23.80 -20.61 11.40
CA GLU A 105 23.04 -21.80 11.01
C GLU A 105 21.57 -21.81 11.52
N ARG A 106 20.97 -20.62 11.60
CA ARG A 106 19.58 -20.35 12.00
C ARG A 106 18.65 -20.13 10.79
N ASP A 107 19.04 -20.61 9.61
CA ASP A 107 18.28 -20.49 8.35
C ASP A 107 16.84 -21.09 8.42
N PHE A 108 16.49 -21.78 9.51
CA PHE A 108 15.14 -22.22 9.79
C PHE A 108 14.29 -21.05 10.31
N ASP A 109 13.52 -20.44 9.41
CA ASP A 109 12.48 -19.49 9.81
C ASP A 109 11.13 -20.23 10.00
N PRO A 110 10.64 -20.37 11.26
CA PRO A 110 9.39 -21.06 11.55
C PRO A 110 8.16 -20.38 10.93
N CYS A 111 8.25 -19.11 10.54
CA CYS A 111 7.13 -18.36 9.96
C CYS A 111 6.82 -18.79 8.51
N PHE A 112 7.80 -19.29 7.76
CA PHE A 112 7.57 -19.76 6.38
C PHE A 112 6.87 -21.13 6.29
N TYR A 113 6.79 -21.88 7.39
CA TYR A 113 6.25 -23.25 7.41
C TYR A 113 4.89 -23.38 8.14
N GLN A 114 4.23 -22.25 8.45
CA GLN A 114 2.94 -22.24 9.14
C GLN A 114 1.75 -21.74 8.29
N MET A 115 1.92 -21.59 6.98
CA MET A 115 0.83 -21.20 6.06
C MET A 115 0.16 -22.41 5.40
#